data_AF-A0A2D6K2G0-F1
#
_entry.id   AF-A0A2D6K2G0-F1
#
_cell.length_a   1.000
_cell.length_b   1.000
_cell.length_c   1.000
_cell.angle_alpha   90.00
_cell.angle_beta   90.00
_cell.angle_gamma   90.00
#
_symmetry.space_group_name_H-M   'P 1'
#
loop_
_entity.id
_entity.type
_entity.pdbx_description
1 polymer ?
#
loop_
_entity_poly.entity_id
_entity_poly.type
_entity_poly.pdbx_seq_one_letter_code
_entity_poly.pdbx_strand_id
1 'polypeptide(L)'
;MSEQNPLLTISTLPNKAPAFEQIKPEHYLPAIEKAIEEARANYNAIKNNEESPSFENTLLAMESASETLGTVSSIFYNQLSCMGGDDLHALVEKIGPLSANFSSDIILDEKLFARIKTVHDQIDS
;
A
#
# COMPACT_ATOMS: atom_id res chain seq x y z
N MET A 1 -11.00 -21.26 11.56
CA MET A 1 -11.57 -20.09 10.86
C MET A 1 -10.65 -18.94 11.18
N SER A 2 -9.86 -18.44 10.23
CA SER A 2 -8.98 -17.30 10.51
C SER A 2 -9.85 -16.11 10.87
N GLU A 3 -9.68 -15.56 12.07
CA GLU A 3 -10.21 -14.23 12.37
C GLU A 3 -9.65 -13.26 11.32
N GLN A 4 -10.55 -12.58 10.61
CA GLN A 4 -10.20 -11.68 9.54
C GLN A 4 -9.52 -10.44 10.15
N ASN A 5 -8.31 -10.12 9.71
CA ASN A 5 -7.56 -8.99 10.26
C ASN A 5 -8.37 -7.69 10.03
N PRO A 6 -8.73 -6.93 11.07
CA PRO A 6 -9.60 -5.76 10.96
C PRO A 6 -8.99 -4.63 10.12
N LEU A 7 -7.66 -4.59 9.99
CA LEU A 7 -6.95 -3.64 9.13
C LEU A 7 -7.08 -3.95 7.64
N LEU A 8 -7.48 -5.18 7.27
CA LEU A 8 -7.65 -5.63 5.88
C LEU A 8 -9.13 -5.67 5.45
N THR A 9 -10.02 -5.08 6.25
CA THR A 9 -11.45 -5.03 5.97
C THR A 9 -11.94 -3.59 5.98
N ILE A 10 -12.83 -3.26 5.04
CA ILE A 10 -13.46 -1.94 5.01
C ILE A 10 -14.37 -1.80 6.24
N SER A 11 -14.11 -0.79 7.06
CA SER A 11 -14.90 -0.50 8.25
C SER A 11 -16.36 -0.17 7.92
N THR A 12 -17.28 -0.64 8.77
CA THR A 12 -18.71 -0.32 8.69
C THR A 12 -19.08 0.95 9.45
N LEU A 13 -18.13 1.56 10.18
CA LEU A 13 -18.34 2.82 10.89
C LEU A 13 -18.59 3.99 9.92
N PRO A 14 -19.22 5.09 10.39
CA PRO A 14 -19.43 6.29 9.58
C PRO A 14 -18.14 6.76 8.90
N ASN A 15 -18.24 7.15 7.63
CA ASN A 15 -17.11 7.58 6.80
C ASN A 15 -15.99 6.55 6.67
N LYS A 16 -16.27 5.26 6.90
CA LYS A 16 -15.28 4.18 6.88
C LYS A 16 -14.16 4.38 7.92
N ALA A 17 -14.47 5.10 9.01
CA ALA A 17 -13.52 5.37 10.08
C ALA A 17 -12.92 4.05 10.62
N PRO A 18 -11.60 4.00 10.92
CA PRO A 18 -10.99 2.81 11.49
C PRO A 18 -11.66 2.38 12.79
N ALA A 19 -11.99 1.10 12.92
CA ALA A 19 -12.56 0.55 14.14
C ALA A 19 -11.45 0.33 15.19
N PHE A 20 -10.90 1.42 15.74
CA PHE A 20 -9.75 1.40 16.65
C PHE A 20 -9.91 0.45 17.85
N GLU A 21 -11.14 0.25 18.34
CA GLU A 21 -11.45 -0.70 19.43
C GLU A 21 -11.10 -2.16 19.09
N GLN A 22 -11.04 -2.51 17.80
CA GLN A 22 -10.72 -3.85 17.31
C GLN A 22 -9.26 -3.98 16.86
N ILE A 23 -8.53 -2.87 16.74
CA ILE A 23 -7.16 -2.85 16.22
C ILE A 23 -6.18 -3.04 17.38
N LYS A 24 -5.34 -4.07 17.27
CA LYS A 24 -4.29 -4.40 18.24
C LYS A 24 -2.92 -4.33 17.58
N PRO A 25 -1.82 -4.12 18.35
CA PRO A 25 -0.46 -4.11 17.82
C PRO A 25 -0.12 -5.33 16.94
N GLU A 26 -0.57 -6.53 17.35
CA GLU A 26 -0.35 -7.79 16.63
C GLU A 26 -0.98 -7.86 15.23
N HIS A 27 -1.93 -6.97 14.92
CA HIS A 27 -2.57 -6.92 13.60
C HIS A 27 -1.73 -6.20 12.55
N TYR A 28 -0.83 -5.29 12.94
CA TYR A 28 -0.16 -4.38 11.99
C TYR A 28 0.82 -5.10 11.07
N LEU A 29 1.75 -5.88 11.62
CA LEU A 29 2.76 -6.56 10.82
C LEU A 29 2.13 -7.48 9.75
N PRO A 30 1.23 -8.43 10.09
CA PRO A 30 0.62 -9.28 9.08
C PRO A 30 -0.28 -8.51 8.09
N ALA A 31 -0.90 -7.40 8.51
CA ALA A 31 -1.68 -6.56 7.61
C ALA A 31 -0.78 -5.84 6.59
N ILE A 32 0.36 -5.28 7.03
CA ILE A 32 1.31 -4.59 6.15
C ILE A 32 1.95 -5.58 5.18
N GLU A 33 2.37 -6.76 5.64
CA GLU A 33 2.94 -7.79 4.76
C GLU A 33 1.93 -8.21 3.69
N LYS A 34 0.67 -8.43 4.07
CA LYS A 34 -0.38 -8.79 3.11
C LYS A 34 -0.68 -7.65 2.13
N ALA A 35 -0.73 -6.42 2.61
CA ALA A 35 -1.00 -5.26 1.78
C ALA A 35 0.16 -4.96 0.81
N ILE A 36 1.42 -5.22 1.20
CA ILE A 36 2.58 -5.16 0.30
C ILE A 36 2.49 -6.25 -0.76
N GLU A 37 2.10 -7.48 -0.40
CA GLU A 37 1.91 -8.58 -1.36
C GLU A 37 0.85 -8.22 -2.42
N GLU A 38 -0.30 -7.71 -1.96
CA GLU A 38 -1.37 -7.23 -2.82
C GLU A 38 -0.90 -6.10 -3.74
N ALA A 39 -0.22 -5.09 -3.18
CA ALA A 39 0.28 -3.97 -3.97
C ALA A 39 1.30 -4.41 -5.02
N ARG A 40 2.22 -5.32 -4.67
CA ARG A 40 3.16 -5.91 -5.63
C ARG A 40 2.44 -6.65 -6.75
N ALA A 41 1.37 -7.38 -6.45
CA ALA A 41 0.56 -8.04 -7.48
C ALA A 41 -0.10 -7.02 -8.42
N ASN A 42 -0.64 -5.93 -7.88
CA ASN A 42 -1.25 -4.84 -8.65
C ASN A 42 -0.21 -4.18 -9.59
N TYR A 43 0.94 -3.77 -9.06
CA TYR A 43 2.02 -3.20 -9.88
C TYR A 43 2.58 -4.19 -10.91
N ASN A 44 2.64 -5.48 -10.59
CA ASN A 44 3.03 -6.51 -11.56
C ASN A 44 2.01 -6.64 -12.69
N ALA A 45 0.71 -6.49 -12.42
CA ALA A 45 -0.32 -6.48 -13.46
C ALA A 45 -0.18 -5.25 -14.36
N ILE A 46 0.07 -4.08 -13.77
CA ILE A 46 0.26 -2.82 -14.51
C ILE A 46 1.49 -2.90 -15.44
N LYS A 47 2.64 -3.30 -14.91
CA LYS A 47 3.89 -3.30 -15.68
C LYS A 47 3.92 -4.37 -16.79
N ASN A 48 3.13 -5.43 -16.65
CA ASN A 48 3.02 -6.51 -17.63
C ASN A 48 1.74 -6.43 -18.47
N ASN A 49 0.97 -5.33 -18.39
CA ASN A 49 -0.19 -5.14 -19.26
C ASN A 49 0.27 -5.06 -20.73
N GLU A 50 -0.27 -5.93 -21.59
CA GLU A 50 0.09 -6.03 -23.00
C GLU A 50 -0.48 -4.88 -23.86
N GLU A 51 -1.47 -4.16 -23.35
CA GLU A 51 -2.01 -2.98 -24.00
C GLU A 51 -1.00 -1.82 -24.00
N SER A 52 -1.06 -1.01 -25.07
CA SER A 52 -0.31 0.24 -25.18
C SER A 52 -0.52 1.11 -23.92
N PRO A 53 0.53 1.66 -23.31
CA PRO A 53 0.40 2.51 -22.13
C PRO A 53 -0.55 3.69 -22.36
N SER A 54 -1.53 3.84 -21.47
CA SER A 54 -2.47 4.97 -21.41
C SER A 54 -2.50 5.55 -20.00
N PHE A 55 -3.12 6.72 -19.83
CA PHE A 55 -3.34 7.31 -18.51
C PHE A 55 -4.08 6.33 -17.58
N GLU A 56 -5.14 5.68 -18.06
CA GLU A 56 -5.98 4.79 -17.28
C GLU A 56 -5.24 3.51 -16.87
N ASN A 57 -4.56 2.85 -17.82
CA ASN A 57 -3.93 1.56 -17.56
C ASN A 57 -2.54 1.66 -16.90
N THR A 58 -2.03 2.89 -16.73
CA THR A 58 -0.72 3.16 -16.11
C THR A 58 -0.89 4.08 -14.91
N LEU A 59 -1.15 5.38 -15.10
CA LEU A 59 -1.16 6.35 -14.00
C LEU A 59 -2.34 6.16 -13.05
N LEU A 60 -3.56 6.06 -13.57
CA LEU A 60 -4.75 5.85 -12.74
C LEU A 60 -4.71 4.49 -12.03
N ALA A 61 -4.25 3.44 -12.72
CA ALA A 61 -4.07 2.13 -12.11
C ALA A 61 -3.00 2.15 -11.00
N MET A 62 -1.91 2.90 -11.17
CA MET A 62 -0.87 3.03 -10.16
C MET A 62 -1.34 3.79 -8.90
N GLU A 63 -2.26 4.74 -9.04
CA GLU A 63 -2.80 5.53 -7.92
C GLU A 63 -3.51 4.65 -6.88
N SER A 64 -4.28 3.66 -7.34
CA SER A 64 -5.01 2.73 -6.46
C SER A 64 -4.23 1.45 -6.13
N ALA A 65 -3.10 1.18 -6.80
CA ALA A 65 -2.36 -0.07 -6.68
C ALA A 65 -1.91 -0.39 -5.24
N SER A 66 -1.71 0.63 -4.40
CA SER A 66 -1.29 0.49 -3.00
C SER A 66 -2.30 1.02 -1.97
N GLU A 67 -3.58 1.17 -2.33
CA GLU A 67 -4.60 1.76 -1.45
C GLU A 67 -4.72 1.06 -0.09
N THR A 68 -4.76 -0.28 -0.09
CA THR A 68 -4.79 -1.09 1.14
C THR A 68 -3.56 -0.80 2.02
N LEU A 69 -2.37 -0.79 1.43
CA LEU A 69 -1.12 -0.51 2.14
C LEU A 69 -1.09 0.92 2.70
N GLY A 70 -1.55 1.90 1.92
CA GLY A 70 -1.66 3.29 2.34
C GLY A 70 -2.59 3.45 3.54
N THR A 71 -3.74 2.77 3.52
CA THR A 71 -4.71 2.79 4.62
C THR A 71 -4.12 2.19 5.90
N VAL A 72 -3.57 0.97 5.84
CA VAL A 72 -2.99 0.30 7.00
C VAL A 72 -1.81 1.10 7.57
N SER A 73 -0.94 1.61 6.71
CA SER A 73 0.22 2.41 7.11
C SER A 73 -0.21 3.72 7.76
N SER A 74 -1.23 4.40 7.22
CA SER A 74 -1.74 5.65 7.79
C SER A 74 -2.26 5.45 9.22
N ILE A 75 -3.01 4.36 9.45
CA ILE A 75 -3.51 4.00 10.78
C ILE A 75 -2.34 3.69 11.74
N PHE A 76 -1.33 2.93 11.27
CA PHE A 76 -0.16 2.59 12.07
C PHE A 76 0.61 3.84 12.50
N TYR A 77 0.99 4.71 11.56
CA TYR A 77 1.77 5.91 11.86
C TYR A 77 0.98 6.95 12.66
N ASN A 78 -0.35 7.03 12.48
CA ASN A 78 -1.21 7.83 13.34
C ASN A 78 -1.15 7.34 14.80
N GLN A 79 -1.36 6.04 15.04
CA GLN A 79 -1.34 5.48 16.39
C GLN A 79 0.04 5.55 17.04
N LEU A 80 1.10 5.31 16.25
CA LEU A 80 2.49 5.48 16.69
C LEU A 80 2.75 6.92 17.16
N SER A 81 2.25 7.92 16.42
CA SER A 81 2.44 9.34 16.76
C SER A 81 1.57 9.82 17.92
N CYS A 82 0.34 9.32 18.06
CA CYS A 82 -0.64 9.81 19.04
C CYS A 82 -0.53 9.10 20.39
N MET A 83 -0.53 7.77 20.38
CA MET A 83 -0.49 6.99 21.60
C MET A 83 0.95 6.73 22.02
N GLY A 84 1.77 6.29 21.06
CA GLY A 84 3.11 5.78 21.37
C GLY A 84 3.04 4.57 22.33
N GLY A 85 4.04 3.71 22.28
CA GLY A 85 4.14 2.57 23.19
C GLY A 85 5.20 1.59 22.75
N ASP A 86 5.79 0.86 23.69
CA ASP A 86 6.93 -0.02 23.41
C ASP A 86 6.59 -1.05 22.33
N ASP A 87 5.36 -1.59 22.33
CA ASP A 87 4.88 -2.55 21.33
C ASP A 87 4.85 -1.96 19.92
N LEU A 88 4.34 -0.71 19.75
CA LEU A 88 4.28 -0.06 18.44
C LEU A 88 5.67 0.39 17.97
N HIS A 89 6.54 0.84 18.88
CA HIS A 89 7.93 1.19 18.54
C HIS A 89 8.73 -0.05 18.12
N ALA A 90 8.56 -1.19 18.79
CA ALA A 90 9.20 -2.45 18.40
C ALA A 90 8.78 -2.92 16.99
N LEU A 91 7.57 -2.56 16.55
CA LEU A 91 7.12 -2.87 15.19
C LEU A 91 7.79 -1.99 14.13
N VAL A 92 8.28 -0.79 14.47
CA VAL A 92 8.96 0.11 13.52
C VAL A 92 10.20 -0.56 12.93
N GLU A 93 10.99 -1.28 13.74
CA GLU A 93 12.19 -1.98 13.28
C GLU A 93 11.88 -3.06 12.22
N LYS A 94 10.67 -3.62 12.25
CA LYS A 94 10.21 -4.64 11.28
C LYS A 94 9.55 -4.00 10.07
N ILE A 95 8.68 -3.03 10.29
CA ILE A 95 7.86 -2.39 9.24
C ILE A 95 8.71 -1.44 8.40
N GLY A 96 9.60 -0.67 9.01
CA GLY A 96 10.41 0.34 8.32
C GLY A 96 11.18 -0.22 7.11
N PRO A 97 11.95 -1.31 7.26
CA PRO A 97 12.63 -1.95 6.14
C PRO A 97 11.68 -2.50 5.07
N LEU A 98 10.54 -3.06 5.45
CA LEU A 98 9.54 -3.57 4.50
C LEU A 98 8.98 -2.45 3.63
N SER A 99 8.59 -1.33 4.25
CA SER A 99 8.08 -0.15 3.53
C SER A 99 9.15 0.48 2.63
N ALA A 100 10.39 0.59 3.11
CA ALA A 100 11.49 1.16 2.33
C ALA A 100 11.84 0.29 1.11
N ASN A 101 11.88 -1.03 1.29
CA ASN A 101 12.10 -1.97 0.19
C ASN A 101 10.98 -1.91 -0.83
N PHE A 102 9.72 -1.93 -0.39
CA PHE A 102 8.57 -1.80 -1.29
C PHE A 102 8.62 -0.48 -2.09
N SER A 103 8.89 0.64 -1.43
CA SER A 103 9.00 1.93 -2.12
C SER A 103 10.13 1.92 -3.17
N SER A 104 11.27 1.32 -2.84
CA SER A 104 12.40 1.18 -3.77
C SER A 104 12.05 0.29 -4.95
N ASP A 105 11.38 -0.84 -4.71
CA ASP A 105 10.92 -1.76 -5.75
C ASP A 105 10.04 -1.06 -6.78
N ILE A 106 9.18 -0.12 -6.36
CA ILE A 106 8.27 0.60 -7.27
C ILE A 106 8.98 1.76 -7.98
N ILE A 107 9.74 2.58 -7.25
CA ILE A 107 10.38 3.77 -7.83
C ILE A 107 11.49 3.40 -8.82
N LEU A 108 12.17 2.26 -8.59
CA LEU A 108 13.29 1.81 -9.41
C LEU A 108 12.90 0.74 -10.46
N ASP A 109 11.61 0.42 -10.63
CA ASP A 109 11.17 -0.53 -11.66
C ASP A 109 11.23 0.11 -13.05
N GLU A 110 12.21 -0.31 -13.85
CA GLU A 110 12.43 0.20 -15.20
C GLU A 110 11.23 -0.01 -16.13
N LYS A 111 10.45 -1.09 -15.96
CA LYS A 111 9.29 -1.36 -16.81
C LYS A 111 8.14 -0.43 -16.47
N LEU A 112 7.87 -0.22 -15.18
CA LEU A 112 6.88 0.79 -14.75
C LEU A 112 7.26 2.17 -15.26
N PHE A 113 8.53 2.56 -15.09
CA PHE A 113 9.02 3.84 -15.60
C PHE A 113 8.85 3.99 -17.11
N ALA A 114 9.18 2.96 -17.90
CA ALA A 114 9.01 3.00 -19.35
C ALA A 114 7.54 3.22 -19.77
N ARG A 115 6.58 2.61 -19.05
CA ARG A 115 5.14 2.87 -19.29
C ARG A 115 4.77 4.31 -18.97
N ILE A 116 5.19 4.83 -17.81
CA ILE A 116 4.93 6.22 -17.41
C ILE A 116 5.51 7.19 -18.42
N LYS A 117 6.75 6.96 -18.86
CA LYS A 117 7.41 7.79 -19.87
C LYS A 117 6.60 7.84 -21.17
N THR A 118 6.10 6.68 -21.62
CA THR A 118 5.29 6.59 -22.85
C THR A 118 4.02 7.46 -22.75
N VAL A 119 3.32 7.40 -21.61
CA VAL A 119 2.13 8.23 -21.36
C VAL A 119 2.49 9.71 -21.28
N HIS A 120 3.61 10.06 -20.63
CA HIS A 120 4.07 11.44 -20.53
C HIS A 120 4.43 12.02 -21.91
N ASP A 121 5.19 11.28 -22.73
CA ASP A 121 5.62 11.76 -24.05
C ASP A 121 4.44 12.01 -25.02
N GLN A 122 3.30 11.33 -24.81
CA GLN A 122 2.06 11.55 -25.57
C GLN A 122 1.39 12.90 -25.26
N ILE A 123 1.68 13.53 -24.12
CA ILE A 123 1.09 14.83 -23.72
C ILE A 123 1.70 15.98 -24.51
N ASP A 124 2.99 15.88 -24.85
CA ASP A 124 3.76 16.91 -25.54
C ASP A 124 3.67 16.82 -27.09
N SER A 125 2.82 15.93 -27.62
CA SER A 125 2.63 15.67 -29.06
C SER A 125 1.29 16.22 -29.56
#